data_AF-A0A6I6JE84-F1
#
_entry.id   AF-A0A6I6JE84-F1
#
_cell.length_a   1.000
_cell.length_b   1.000
_cell.length_c   1.000
_cell.angle_alpha   90.00
_cell.angle_beta   90.00
_cell.angle_gamma   90.00
#
_symmetry.space_group_name_H-M   'P 1'
#
loop_
_entity.id
_entity.type
_entity.pdbx_description
1 polymer ?
#
loop_
_entity_poly.entity_id
_entity_poly.type
_entity_poly.pdbx_seq_one_letter_code
_entity_poly.pdbx_strand_id
1 'polypeptide(L)' 'MKFKDEIKKQGYVRYKGAVDASVYEYFNCDCSWKAVWYLKDGHYQCCGCKEKCETSDPDGFQLFLDLGE' A
#
# COMPACT_ATOMS: atom_id res chain seq x y z
N MET A 1 -16.27 -9.24 -1.20
CA MET A 1 -15.17 -9.09 -0.22
C MET A 1 -14.16 -10.24 -0.35
N LYS A 2 -13.35 -10.31 -1.42
CA LYS A 2 -12.41 -11.45 -1.64
C LYS A 2 -10.93 -11.04 -1.70
N PHE A 3 -10.64 -9.86 -2.25
CA PHE A 3 -9.25 -9.46 -2.52
C PHE A 3 -8.37 -9.35 -1.27
N LYS A 4 -8.87 -8.72 -0.18
CA LYS A 4 -8.14 -8.63 1.11
C LYS A 4 -7.74 -9.99 1.69
N ASP A 5 -8.54 -11.02 1.45
CA ASP A 5 -8.28 -12.36 1.94
C ASP A 5 -7.25 -13.06 1.05
N GLU A 6 -7.32 -12.84 -0.27
CA GLU A 6 -6.38 -13.36 -1.26
C GLU A 6 -4.96 -12.81 -1.07
N ILE A 7 -4.80 -11.49 -0.93
CA ILE A 7 -3.48 -10.91 -0.66
C ILE A 7 -2.92 -11.36 0.70
N LYS A 8 -3.75 -11.49 1.75
CA LYS A 8 -3.31 -12.10 3.01
C LYS A 8 -2.81 -13.53 2.81
N LYS A 9 -3.53 -14.36 2.04
CA LYS A 9 -3.10 -15.74 1.70
C LYS A 9 -1.82 -15.78 0.87
N GLN A 10 -1.60 -14.78 0.03
CA GLN A 10 -0.37 -14.63 -0.75
C GLN A 10 0.84 -14.19 0.10
N GLY A 11 0.64 -13.88 1.39
CA GLY A 11 1.70 -13.44 2.30
C GLY A 11 1.88 -11.93 2.37
N TYR A 12 0.95 -11.13 1.83
CA TYR A 12 0.99 -9.69 2.00
C TYR A 12 0.65 -9.29 3.44
N VAL A 13 1.48 -8.43 4.01
CA VAL A 13 1.26 -7.86 5.34
C VAL A 13 0.61 -6.49 5.22
N ARG A 14 -0.25 -6.12 6.18
CA ARG A 14 -0.88 -4.80 6.15
C ARG A 14 0.18 -3.74 6.40
N TYR A 15 0.37 -2.85 5.43
CA TYR A 15 1.25 -1.70 5.58
C TYR A 15 0.61 -0.72 6.57
N LYS A 16 1.35 -0.38 7.63
CA LYS A 16 0.94 0.58 8.66
C LYS A 16 1.73 1.89 8.60
N GLY A 17 2.67 2.00 7.65
CA GLY A 17 3.42 3.23 7.43
C GLY A 17 2.53 4.35 6.88
N ALA A 18 3.03 5.58 6.97
CA ALA A 18 2.42 6.69 6.26
C ALA A 18 2.66 6.51 4.76
N VAL A 19 1.66 6.88 3.96
CA VAL A 19 1.77 6.95 2.51
C VAL A 19 1.51 8.39 2.13
N ASP A 20 2.44 8.96 1.41
CA ASP A 20 2.42 10.35 0.97
C ASP A 20 1.27 10.61 0.00
N ALA A 21 0.77 11.85 -0.01
CA ALA A 21 -0.27 12.30 -0.92
C ALA A 21 0.12 12.08 -2.39
N SER A 22 1.40 12.24 -2.70
CA SER A 22 1.96 12.12 -4.05
C SER A 22 1.70 10.75 -4.67
N VAL A 23 1.67 9.67 -3.87
CA VAL A 23 1.33 8.32 -4.35
C VAL A 23 -0.11 8.29 -4.85
N TYR A 24 -1.04 8.87 -4.10
CA TYR A 24 -2.44 8.91 -4.49
C TYR A 24 -2.66 9.81 -5.70
N GLU A 25 -1.95 10.93 -5.79
CA GLU A 25 -1.99 11.83 -6.95
C GLU A 25 -1.46 11.14 -8.22
N TYR A 26 -0.36 10.39 -8.10
CA TYR A 26 0.20 9.59 -9.20
C TYR A 26 -0.80 8.58 -9.73
N PHE A 27 -1.50 7.87 -8.84
CA PHE A 27 -2.55 6.91 -9.20
C PHE A 27 -3.91 7.57 -9.49
N ASN A 28 -4.02 8.89 -9.42
CA ASN A 28 -5.28 9.64 -9.51
C ASN A 28 -6.38 9.09 -8.58
N CYS A 29 -5.99 8.58 -7.42
CA CYS A 29 -6.88 7.89 -6.51
C CYS A 29 -7.60 8.87 -5.59
N ASP A 30 -8.82 9.25 -5.98
CA ASP A 30 -9.73 10.13 -5.21
C ASP A 30 -10.08 9.57 -3.80
N CYS A 31 -9.98 8.25 -3.62
CA CYS A 31 -10.30 7.56 -2.37
C CYS A 31 -9.08 7.31 -1.45
N SER A 32 -8.13 8.26 -1.39
CA SER A 32 -6.93 8.17 -0.53
C SER A 32 -7.27 7.86 0.94
N TRP A 33 -8.30 8.51 1.48
CA TRP A 33 -8.81 8.31 2.85
C TRP A 33 -9.28 6.89 3.18
N LYS A 34 -9.64 6.09 2.17
CA LYS A 34 -10.05 4.68 2.31
C LYS A 34 -8.97 3.71 1.87
N ALA A 35 -7.85 4.19 1.35
CA ALA A 35 -6.79 3.35 0.86
C ALA A 35 -6.22 2.48 1.99
N VAL A 36 -6.03 1.19 1.70
CA VAL A 36 -5.43 0.23 2.62
C VAL A 36 -4.34 -0.48 1.87
N TRP A 37 -3.10 -0.08 2.15
CA TRP A 37 -1.93 -0.66 1.52
C TRP A 37 -1.48 -1.92 2.23
N TYR A 38 -0.94 -2.84 1.44
CA TYR A 38 -0.38 -4.10 1.85
C TYR A 38 0.99 -4.24 1.20
N LEU A 39 2.00 -4.66 1.97
CA LEU A 39 3.37 -4.82 1.51
C LEU A 39 3.73 -6.30 1.45
N LYS A 40 4.44 -6.70 0.40
CA LYS A 40 5.08 -8.01 0.29
C LYS A 40 6.33 -7.85 -0.57
N ASP A 41 7.51 -8.14 -0.01
CA ASP A 41 8.77 -8.18 -0.78
C ASP A 41 9.04 -6.92 -1.62
N GLY A 42 8.72 -5.73 -1.08
CA GLY A 42 8.84 -4.46 -1.81
C GLY A 42 7.67 -4.13 -2.76
N HIS A 43 6.70 -5.02 -2.92
CA HIS A 43 5.46 -4.75 -3.66
C HIS A 43 4.36 -4.24 -2.73
N TYR A 44 3.79 -3.10 -3.09
CA TYR A 44 2.69 -2.45 -2.40
C TYR A 44 1.40 -2.61 -3.18
N GLN A 45 0.39 -3.17 -2.52
CA GLN A 45 -0.92 -3.41 -3.10
C GLN A 45 -1.99 -2.69 -2.27
N CYS A 46 -2.69 -1.75 -2.90
CA CYS A 46 -3.86 -1.10 -2.32
C CYS A 46 -5.07 -2.03 -2.44
N CYS A 47 -5.75 -2.26 -1.33
CA CYS A 47 -7.03 -2.97 -1.24
C CYS A 47 -8.18 -2.08 -0.77
N GLY A 48 -7.93 -0.79 -0.62
CA GLY A 48 -8.90 0.18 -0.14
C GLY A 48 -9.63 0.94 -1.25
N CYS A 49 -8.95 1.19 -2.37
CA CYS A 49 -9.53 1.82 -3.55
C CYS A 49 -10.19 0.77 -4.48
N LYS A 50 -11.09 1.24 -5.35
CA LYS A 50 -11.82 0.39 -6.31
C LYS A 50 -10.90 -0.19 -7.39
N GLU A 51 -9.86 0.55 -7.73
CA GLU A 51 -8.90 0.21 -8.80
C GLU A 51 -7.85 -0.79 -8.35
N LYS A 52 -7.70 -1.03 -7.03
CA LYS A 52 -6.69 -1.93 -6.46
C LYS A 52 -5.30 -1.59 -7.00
N CYS A 53 -4.88 -0.34 -6.83
CA CYS A 53 -3.59 0.13 -7.31
C CYS A 53 -2.46 -0.75 -6.76
N GLU A 54 -1.51 -1.10 -7.61
CA GLU A 54 -0.29 -1.83 -7.26
C GLU A 54 0.89 -0.95 -7.63
N THR A 55 1.91 -0.92 -6.77
CA THR A 55 3.18 -0.25 -7.03
C THR A 55 4.32 -1.05 -6.43
N SER A 56 5.41 -1.19 -7.18
CA SER A 56 6.69 -1.71 -6.68
C SER A 56 7.62 -0.59 -6.22
N ASP A 57 7.23 0.65 -6.45
CA ASP A 57 8.03 1.81 -6.06
C ASP A 57 7.75 2.16 -4.59
N PRO A 58 8.79 2.19 -3.74
CA PRO A 58 8.66 2.66 -2.37
C PRO A 58 8.56 4.20 -2.29
N ASP A 59 8.61 4.90 -3.43
CA ASP A 59 8.49 6.35 -3.49
C ASP A 59 7.13 6.80 -2.92
N GLY A 60 7.18 7.73 -1.96
CA GLY A 60 6.02 8.15 -1.19
C GLY A 60 5.50 7.13 -0.17
N PHE A 61 6.03 5.92 -0.07
CA PHE A 61 5.81 5.04 1.08
C PHE A 61 6.86 5.39 2.14
N GLN A 62 6.45 6.05 3.22
CA GLN A 62 7.33 6.24 4.37
C GLN A 62 7.53 4.91 5.06
N LEU A 63 8.51 4.15 4.57
CA LEU A 63 9.11 3.07 5.32
C LEU A 63 9.61 3.71 6.60
N PHE A 64 9.11 3.24 7.74
CA PHE A 64 9.80 3.51 9.00
C PHE A 64 11.21 2.95 8.79
N LEU A 65 12.18 3.85 8.61
CA LEU A 65 13.57 3.56 8.91
C LEU A 65 13.57 3.18 10.38
N ASP A 66 13.48 1.87 10.65
CA ASP A 66 13.98 1.34 11.90
C ASP A 66 15.47 1.67 11.87
N LEU A 67 15.83 2.81 12.48
CA LEU A 67 17.21 3.16 12.81
C LEU A 67 17.63 2.17 13.91
N GLY A 68 17.86 0.92 13.48
CA GLY A 68 18.45 -0.13 14.27
C GLY A 68 19.97 0.00 14.23
N GLU A 69 20.50 0.59 15.30
CA GLU A 69 21.87 0.59 15.84
C GLU A 69 22.98 1.39 15.13
#